data_AF-A0A927T120-F1
#
_entry.id   AF-A0A927T120-F1
#
_cell.length_a   1.000
_cell.length_b   1.000
_cell.length_c   1.000
_cell.angle_alpha   90.00
_cell.angle_beta   90.00
_cell.angle_gamma   90.00
#
_symmetry.space_group_name_H-M   'P 1'
#
loop_
_entity.id
_entity.type
_entity.pdbx_description
1 polymer ?
#
loop_
_entity_poly.entity_id
_entity_poly.type
_entity_poly.pdbx_seq_one_letter_code
_entity_poly.pdbx_strand_id
1 'polypeptide(L)'
;MGLDMYISKMPKIKKFSFNEQIGIEKIIQDLDETNIDKYKNNESLKDFITLKGEYYKYYSMQTNIGYWRKANQIHRWFVDNVQDGEDDCDYYYVSKDKLIELKELCEEIVQKAKLIDGKILAYRKYDENGKEIDIFEDGKVIDNTEICRELLPTQPGFFFGSTEYDEYYYEDIKETISIINKIFETVDFDNEYVIYTSSW
;
A
#
# COMPACT_ATOMS: atom_id res chain seq x y z
N MET A 1 -0.23 10.55 12.19
CA MET A 1 0.42 9.53 11.33
C MET A 1 0.03 9.87 9.90
N GLY A 2 0.40 9.13 8.85
CA GLY A 2 -0.07 9.45 7.49
C GLY A 2 -0.44 8.16 6.78
N LEU A 3 -1.10 8.22 5.62
CA LEU A 3 -1.36 7.03 4.81
C LEU A 3 -0.06 6.35 4.34
N ASP A 4 0.24 5.21 4.93
CA ASP A 4 1.38 4.35 4.61
C ASP A 4 0.84 3.03 4.04
N MET A 5 1.26 2.67 2.84
CA MET A 5 0.72 1.52 2.10
C MET A 5 1.85 0.55 1.76
N TYR A 6 1.57 -0.74 1.87
CA TYR A 6 2.56 -1.79 1.65
C TYR A 6 1.99 -2.86 0.74
N ILE A 7 2.83 -3.36 -0.16
CA ILE A 7 2.59 -4.59 -0.88
C ILE A 7 3.70 -5.58 -0.57
N SER A 8 3.31 -6.76 -0.10
CA SER A 8 4.20 -7.80 0.40
C SER A 8 3.95 -9.10 -0.36
N LYS A 9 4.93 -10.00 -0.33
CA LYS A 9 4.73 -11.40 -0.69
C LYS A 9 4.86 -12.33 0.50
N MET A 10 4.13 -13.43 0.47
CA MET A 10 4.10 -14.44 1.53
C MET A 10 4.00 -15.84 0.91
N PRO A 11 4.83 -16.82 1.33
CA PRO A 11 4.75 -18.18 0.78
C PRO A 11 3.41 -18.84 1.12
N LYS A 12 2.86 -19.61 0.18
CA LYS A 12 1.68 -20.46 0.38
C LYS A 12 2.09 -21.71 1.13
N ILE A 13 1.48 -21.95 2.28
CA ILE A 13 1.76 -23.12 3.09
C ILE A 13 0.57 -24.06 2.94
N LYS A 14 0.74 -25.18 2.23
CA LYS A 14 -0.35 -26.09 1.82
C LYS A 14 -1.31 -26.53 2.93
N LYS A 15 -0.88 -26.54 4.20
CA LYS A 15 -1.70 -26.92 5.34
C LYS A 15 -2.64 -25.81 5.83
N PHE A 16 -2.51 -24.58 5.33
CA PHE A 16 -3.27 -23.42 5.74
C PHE A 16 -3.91 -22.72 4.54
N SER A 17 -5.13 -22.24 4.74
CA SER A 17 -5.75 -21.22 3.89
C SER A 17 -5.07 -19.86 4.06
N PHE A 18 -5.34 -18.94 3.13
CA PHE A 18 -4.85 -17.55 3.23
C PHE A 18 -5.21 -16.91 4.58
N ASN A 19 -6.47 -16.97 4.99
CA ASN A 19 -6.94 -16.36 6.24
C ASN A 19 -6.29 -16.98 7.48
N GLU A 20 -6.04 -18.29 7.48
CA GLU A 20 -5.31 -18.95 8.58
C GLU A 20 -3.86 -18.48 8.65
N GLN A 21 -3.18 -18.32 7.50
CA GLN A 21 -1.82 -17.77 7.46
C GLN A 21 -1.77 -16.31 7.91
N ILE A 22 -2.73 -15.48 7.51
CA ILE A 22 -2.85 -14.10 7.98
C ILE A 22 -3.08 -14.05 9.50
N GLY A 23 -3.96 -14.92 10.03
CA GLY A 23 -4.17 -15.03 11.48
C GLY A 23 -2.89 -15.37 12.24
N ILE A 24 -2.08 -16.29 11.69
CA ILE A 24 -0.74 -16.62 12.23
C ILE A 24 0.19 -15.41 12.17
N GLU A 25 0.24 -14.71 11.04
CA GLU A 25 1.11 -13.54 10.85
C GLU A 25 0.76 -12.40 11.82
N LYS A 26 -0.53 -12.12 12.02
CA LYS A 26 -1.00 -11.14 13.01
C LYS A 26 -0.51 -11.50 14.42
N ILE A 27 -0.66 -12.77 14.79
CA ILE A 27 -0.14 -13.23 16.09
C ILE A 27 1.37 -12.97 16.17
N ILE A 28 2.15 -13.35 15.15
CA ILE A 28 3.60 -13.16 15.10
C ILE A 28 4.01 -11.70 15.27
N GLN A 29 3.29 -10.78 14.63
CA GLN A 29 3.57 -9.34 14.73
C GLN A 29 3.28 -8.75 16.11
N ASP A 30 2.29 -9.31 16.81
CA ASP A 30 1.93 -8.92 18.18
C ASP A 30 2.76 -9.65 19.25
N LEU A 31 3.63 -10.60 18.88
CA LEU A 31 4.41 -11.38 19.86
C LEU A 31 5.45 -10.53 20.59
N ASP A 32 5.43 -10.64 21.91
CA ASP A 32 6.44 -10.07 22.80
C ASP A 32 6.75 -11.00 23.98
N GLU A 33 7.70 -10.60 24.82
CA GLU A 33 8.10 -11.37 26.01
C GLU A 33 6.96 -11.59 27.01
N THR A 34 5.91 -10.76 26.98
CA THR A 34 4.79 -10.82 27.93
C THR A 34 3.71 -11.80 27.52
N ASN A 35 3.60 -12.12 26.21
CA ASN A 35 2.49 -12.90 25.67
C ASN A 35 2.91 -14.22 25.00
N ILE A 36 4.20 -14.41 24.73
CA ILE A 36 4.70 -15.58 23.97
C ILE A 36 4.42 -16.94 24.63
N ASP A 37 4.41 -17.00 25.97
CA ASP A 37 4.11 -18.22 26.72
C ASP A 37 2.69 -18.76 26.46
N LYS A 38 1.76 -17.90 26.01
CA LYS A 38 0.40 -18.31 25.63
C LYS A 38 0.39 -19.16 24.36
N TYR A 39 1.37 -18.95 23.49
CA TYR A 39 1.40 -19.50 22.14
C TYR A 39 2.42 -20.64 21.96
N LYS A 40 3.29 -20.89 22.95
CA LYS A 40 4.35 -21.92 22.86
C LYS A 40 3.86 -23.34 22.54
N ASN A 41 2.61 -23.66 22.90
CA ASN A 41 1.99 -24.97 22.65
C ASN A 41 1.02 -24.97 21.46
N ASN A 42 0.86 -23.84 20.75
CA ASN A 42 -0.02 -23.75 19.60
C ASN A 42 0.59 -24.49 18.40
N GLU A 43 -0.01 -25.61 18.01
CA GLU A 43 0.46 -26.47 16.90
C GLU A 43 0.67 -25.70 15.59
N SER A 44 -0.18 -24.70 15.29
CA SER A 44 -0.07 -23.90 14.07
C SER A 44 1.16 -22.98 14.07
N LEU A 45 1.64 -22.58 15.25
CA LEU A 45 2.74 -21.63 15.43
C LEU A 45 4.10 -22.29 15.65
N LYS A 46 4.14 -23.60 15.93
CA LYS A 46 5.39 -24.33 16.24
C LYS A 46 6.45 -24.23 15.15
N ASP A 47 6.03 -24.06 13.89
CA ASP A 47 6.96 -23.92 12.75
C ASP A 47 7.53 -22.50 12.61
N PHE A 48 6.92 -21.50 13.27
CA PHE A 48 7.28 -20.08 13.14
C PHE A 48 7.93 -19.51 14.39
N ILE A 49 7.73 -20.14 15.56
CA ILE A 49 8.30 -19.73 16.84
C ILE A 49 9.28 -20.81 17.31
N THR A 50 10.53 -20.43 17.56
CA THR A 50 11.56 -21.34 18.09
C THR A 50 12.13 -20.80 19.41
N LEU A 51 12.19 -21.65 20.44
CA LEU A 51 12.91 -21.36 21.68
C LEU A 51 14.42 -21.56 21.47
N LYS A 52 15.23 -20.54 21.79
CA LYS A 52 16.69 -20.52 21.71
C LYS A 52 17.25 -20.15 23.10
N GLY A 53 17.36 -21.15 23.97
CA GLY A 53 17.75 -20.93 25.36
C GLY A 53 16.62 -20.25 26.14
N GLU A 54 16.87 -19.06 26.69
CA GLU A 54 15.87 -18.25 27.40
C GLU A 54 15.10 -17.29 26.48
N TYR A 55 15.49 -17.18 25.20
CA TYR A 55 14.90 -16.25 24.26
C TYR A 55 14.08 -16.97 23.19
N TYR A 56 13.04 -16.32 22.70
CA TYR A 56 12.27 -16.78 21.55
C TYR A 56 12.72 -16.09 20.27
N LYS A 57 12.67 -16.83 19.16
CA LYS A 57 12.84 -16.31 17.81
C LYS A 57 11.58 -16.58 17.01
N TYR A 58 11.03 -15.54 16.40
CA TYR A 58 9.92 -15.63 15.46
C TYR A 58 10.30 -15.00 14.12
N TYR A 59 9.65 -15.43 13.04
CA TYR A 59 9.89 -14.96 11.69
C TYR A 59 8.56 -14.56 11.05
N SER A 60 8.46 -13.31 10.61
CA SER A 60 7.39 -12.90 9.70
C SER A 60 7.51 -13.72 8.41
N MET A 61 6.37 -14.17 7.91
CA MET A 61 6.28 -14.82 6.60
C MET A 61 6.26 -13.80 5.46
N GLN A 62 6.08 -12.52 5.77
CA GLN A 62 5.94 -11.46 4.78
C GLN A 62 7.29 -10.83 4.43
N THR A 63 7.49 -10.63 3.13
CA THR A 63 8.57 -9.78 2.61
C THR A 63 7.95 -8.62 1.88
N ASN A 64 8.23 -7.40 2.34
CA ASN A 64 7.83 -6.18 1.64
C ASN A 64 8.50 -6.11 0.26
N ILE A 65 7.71 -5.87 -0.77
CA ILE A 65 8.19 -5.72 -2.15
C ILE A 65 7.83 -4.38 -2.79
N GLY A 66 6.95 -3.59 -2.16
CA GLY A 66 6.64 -2.22 -2.55
C GLY A 66 6.03 -1.41 -1.40
N TYR A 67 6.13 -0.10 -1.51
CA TYR A 67 5.65 0.86 -0.53
C TYR A 67 5.15 2.12 -1.25
N TRP A 68 4.05 2.69 -0.77
CA TRP A 68 3.61 4.01 -1.19
C TRP A 68 3.41 4.90 0.04
N ARG A 69 3.78 6.17 -0.12
CA ARG A 69 3.52 7.21 0.87
C ARG A 69 2.45 8.15 0.34
N LYS A 70 1.25 8.10 0.93
CA LYS A 70 0.15 9.04 0.64
C LYS A 70 -0.31 9.07 -0.83
N ALA A 71 -0.14 7.97 -1.56
CA ALA A 71 -0.71 7.79 -2.91
C ALA A 71 -2.20 7.42 -2.81
N ASN A 72 -3.04 8.39 -2.41
CA ASN A 72 -4.44 8.16 -2.05
C ASN A 72 -5.30 7.61 -3.19
N GLN A 73 -5.01 7.96 -4.43
CA GLN A 73 -5.64 7.44 -5.64
C GLN A 73 -5.40 5.93 -5.80
N ILE A 74 -4.22 5.46 -5.40
CA ILE A 74 -3.85 4.04 -5.47
C ILE A 74 -4.49 3.29 -4.30
N HIS A 75 -4.45 3.87 -3.10
CA HIS A 75 -5.14 3.31 -1.94
C HIS A 75 -6.64 3.15 -2.18
N ARG A 76 -7.29 4.21 -2.66
CA ARG A 76 -8.71 4.17 -3.04
C ARG A 76 -9.00 3.04 -4.01
N TRP A 77 -8.16 2.85 -5.02
CA TRP A 77 -8.33 1.76 -5.97
C TRP A 77 -8.28 0.40 -5.27
N PHE A 78 -7.35 0.17 -4.34
CA PHE A 78 -7.31 -1.07 -3.55
C PHE A 78 -8.56 -1.24 -2.68
N VAL A 79 -9.02 -0.19 -2.02
CA VAL A 79 -10.27 -0.21 -1.23
C VAL A 79 -11.44 -0.66 -2.10
N ASP A 80 -11.62 -0.01 -3.25
CA ASP A 80 -12.76 -0.23 -4.15
C ASP A 80 -12.70 -1.59 -4.88
N ASN A 81 -11.50 -2.11 -5.19
CA ASN A 81 -11.33 -3.27 -6.09
C ASN A 81 -10.79 -4.53 -5.44
N VAL A 82 -10.30 -4.44 -4.20
CA VAL A 82 -9.66 -5.55 -3.47
C VAL A 82 -10.24 -5.71 -2.06
N GLN A 83 -10.67 -4.62 -1.41
CA GLN A 83 -11.19 -4.65 -0.03
C GLN A 83 -12.71 -4.58 0.08
N ASP A 84 -13.43 -4.76 -1.04
CA ASP A 84 -14.90 -4.69 -1.09
C ASP A 84 -15.48 -3.38 -0.51
N GLY A 85 -14.71 -2.28 -0.57
CA GLY A 85 -15.10 -0.96 -0.07
C GLY A 85 -14.84 -0.72 1.42
N GLU A 86 -14.22 -1.67 2.15
CA GLU A 86 -13.93 -1.55 3.58
C GLU A 86 -12.45 -1.24 3.83
N ASP A 87 -12.17 0.00 4.26
CA ASP A 87 -10.83 0.47 4.63
C ASP A 87 -10.57 0.24 6.13
N ASP A 88 -10.32 -1.02 6.49
CA ASP A 88 -10.10 -1.48 7.88
C ASP A 88 -8.62 -1.72 8.24
N CYS A 89 -7.71 -1.36 7.33
CA CYS A 89 -6.27 -1.57 7.48
C CYS A 89 -5.87 -3.06 7.68
N ASP A 90 -6.67 -4.02 7.22
CA ASP A 90 -6.34 -5.44 7.28
C ASP A 90 -5.44 -5.89 6.10
N TYR A 91 -5.20 -7.19 5.99
CA TYR A 91 -4.40 -7.86 4.97
C TYR A 91 -5.29 -8.43 3.89
N TYR A 92 -5.06 -7.99 2.65
CA TYR A 92 -5.87 -8.40 1.52
C TYR A 92 -5.05 -9.10 0.46
N TYR A 93 -5.53 -10.26 0.02
CA TYR A 93 -4.94 -10.97 -1.10
C TYR A 93 -5.20 -10.20 -2.40
N VAL A 94 -4.12 -9.88 -3.12
CA VAL A 94 -4.19 -9.24 -4.44
C VAL A 94 -3.94 -10.30 -5.51
N SER A 95 -4.94 -10.55 -6.35
CA SER A 95 -4.78 -11.51 -7.46
C SER A 95 -3.88 -10.96 -8.56
N LYS A 96 -3.33 -11.86 -9.38
CA LYS A 96 -2.57 -11.49 -10.58
C LYS A 96 -3.39 -10.58 -11.50
N ASP A 97 -4.66 -10.90 -11.69
CA ASP A 97 -5.56 -10.14 -12.57
C ASP A 97 -5.80 -8.72 -12.04
N LYS A 98 -5.95 -8.55 -10.71
CA LYS A 98 -6.06 -7.22 -10.10
C LYS A 98 -4.81 -6.37 -10.29
N LEU A 99 -3.63 -6.97 -10.21
CA LEU A 99 -2.38 -6.26 -10.52
C LEU A 99 -2.30 -5.83 -11.99
N ILE A 100 -2.81 -6.66 -12.91
CA ILE A 100 -2.89 -6.31 -14.34
C ILE A 100 -3.87 -5.14 -14.52
N GLU A 101 -5.07 -5.20 -13.96
CA GLU A 101 -6.08 -4.15 -14.03
C GLU A 101 -5.52 -2.80 -13.56
N LEU A 102 -4.92 -2.74 -12.36
CA LEU A 102 -4.33 -1.50 -11.84
C LEU A 102 -3.20 -0.98 -12.74
N LYS A 103 -2.34 -1.88 -13.23
CA LYS A 103 -1.24 -1.49 -14.12
C LYS A 103 -1.74 -0.89 -15.43
N GLU A 104 -2.76 -1.48 -16.04
CA GLU A 104 -3.35 -0.99 -17.30
C GLU A 104 -3.92 0.42 -17.13
N LEU A 105 -4.62 0.69 -16.03
CA LEU A 105 -5.12 2.03 -15.69
C LEU A 105 -3.96 3.03 -15.56
N CYS A 106 -2.91 2.65 -14.84
CA CYS A 106 -1.73 3.51 -14.68
C CYS A 106 -1.03 3.79 -16.03
N GLU A 107 -0.85 2.76 -16.86
CA GLU A 107 -0.23 2.89 -18.19
C GLU A 107 -1.06 3.78 -19.11
N GLU A 108 -2.39 3.68 -19.05
CA GLU A 108 -3.30 4.54 -19.82
C GLU A 108 -3.14 6.02 -19.42
N ILE A 109 -3.06 6.32 -18.14
CA ILE A 109 -2.80 7.68 -17.65
C ILE A 109 -1.44 8.17 -18.14
N VAL A 110 -0.38 7.38 -18.00
CA VAL A 110 0.97 7.74 -18.46
C VAL A 110 1.02 8.04 -19.96
N GLN A 111 0.24 7.33 -20.77
CA GLN A 111 0.19 7.56 -22.21
C GLN A 111 -0.58 8.83 -22.60
N LYS A 112 -1.61 9.21 -21.84
CA LYS A 112 -2.59 10.22 -22.25
C LYS A 112 -2.53 11.53 -21.45
N ALA A 113 -1.95 11.53 -20.25
CA ALA A 113 -1.83 12.74 -19.44
C ALA A 113 -0.87 13.75 -20.09
N LYS A 114 -1.26 15.01 -20.09
CA LYS A 114 -0.50 16.12 -20.67
C LYS A 114 0.03 16.99 -19.54
N LEU A 115 1.31 16.81 -19.19
CA LEU A 115 1.96 17.67 -18.22
C LEU A 115 2.35 19.00 -18.87
N ILE A 116 1.95 20.10 -18.26
CA ILE A 116 2.31 21.47 -18.63
C ILE A 116 2.95 22.17 -17.44
N ASP A 117 3.79 23.18 -17.72
CA ASP A 117 4.35 24.01 -16.66
C ASP A 117 3.21 24.77 -15.95
N GLY A 118 3.27 24.80 -14.63
CA GLY A 118 2.23 25.37 -13.79
C GLY A 118 2.71 25.70 -12.39
N LYS A 119 1.77 25.86 -11.47
CA LYS A 119 2.02 26.13 -10.06
C LYS A 119 1.47 24.99 -9.22
N ILE A 120 2.33 24.37 -8.41
CA ILE A 120 1.97 23.27 -7.52
C ILE A 120 2.00 23.74 -6.06
N LEU A 121 1.15 23.15 -5.22
CA LEU A 121 1.09 23.49 -3.80
C LEU A 121 2.33 22.93 -3.09
N ALA A 122 3.24 23.81 -2.66
CA ALA A 122 4.45 23.41 -1.94
C ALA A 122 4.14 23.11 -0.46
N TYR A 123 3.51 24.08 0.22
CA TYR A 123 3.11 23.94 1.62
C TYR A 123 2.07 24.99 2.00
N ARG A 124 1.45 24.77 3.16
CA ARG A 124 0.53 25.72 3.79
C ARG A 124 1.17 26.34 5.01
N LYS A 125 0.92 27.61 5.24
CA LYS A 125 1.39 28.34 6.43
C LYS A 125 0.25 29.16 7.03
N TYR A 126 0.40 29.54 8.29
CA TYR A 126 -0.54 30.44 8.95
C TYR A 126 0.01 31.86 8.93
N ASP A 127 -0.84 32.85 8.64
CA ASP A 127 -0.51 34.25 8.83
C ASP A 127 -0.59 34.67 10.31
N GLU A 128 -0.27 35.94 10.58
CA GLU A 128 -0.31 36.55 11.91
C GLU A 128 -1.69 36.51 12.57
N ASN A 129 -2.76 36.32 11.80
CA ASN A 129 -4.15 36.20 12.27
C ASN A 129 -4.62 34.74 12.36
N GLY A 130 -3.72 33.76 12.13
CA GLY A 130 -4.04 32.34 12.14
C GLY A 130 -4.81 31.86 10.89
N LYS A 131 -4.84 32.64 9.80
CA LYS A 131 -5.43 32.21 8.54
C LYS A 131 -4.43 31.37 7.75
N GLU A 132 -4.88 30.24 7.26
CA GLU A 132 -4.09 29.37 6.39
C GLU A 132 -3.90 30.01 4.99
N ILE A 133 -2.67 29.96 4.50
CA ILE A 133 -2.22 30.50 3.22
C ILE A 133 -1.47 29.39 2.48
N ASP A 134 -1.93 29.12 1.26
CA ASP A 134 -1.27 28.23 0.31
C ASP A 134 -0.05 28.91 -0.32
N ILE A 135 1.08 28.20 -0.34
CA ILE A 135 2.32 28.64 -0.99
C ILE A 135 2.57 27.73 -2.17
N PHE A 136 2.67 28.35 -3.34
CA PHE A 136 2.88 27.65 -4.60
C PHE A 136 4.31 27.83 -5.12
N GLU A 137 4.82 26.80 -5.77
CA GLU A 137 6.09 26.82 -6.50
C GLU A 137 5.90 26.45 -7.97
N ASP A 138 6.92 26.71 -8.80
CA ASP A 138 6.92 26.25 -10.18
C ASP A 138 7.06 24.73 -10.21
N GLY A 139 6.21 24.08 -10.99
CA GLY A 139 6.21 22.63 -11.19
C GLY A 139 5.40 22.26 -12.42
N LYS A 140 4.90 21.04 -12.47
CA LYS A 140 4.02 20.60 -13.55
C LYS A 140 2.65 20.17 -13.08
N VAL A 141 1.63 20.52 -13.86
CA VAL A 141 0.25 20.11 -13.66
C VAL A 141 -0.25 19.33 -14.86
N ILE A 142 -1.19 18.42 -14.64
CA ILE A 142 -1.86 17.70 -15.72
C ILE A 142 -2.96 18.62 -16.28
N ASP A 143 -2.89 18.99 -17.56
CA ASP A 143 -3.86 19.87 -18.21
C ASP A 143 -5.24 19.19 -18.38
N ASN A 144 -5.23 17.95 -18.88
CA ASN A 144 -6.42 17.14 -19.13
C ASN A 144 -6.78 16.24 -17.94
N THR A 145 -6.97 16.85 -16.77
CA THR A 145 -7.24 16.16 -15.49
C THR A 145 -8.43 15.19 -15.50
N GLU A 146 -9.36 15.30 -16.44
CA GLU A 146 -10.55 14.46 -16.55
C GLU A 146 -10.18 12.97 -16.63
N ILE A 147 -9.13 12.62 -17.37
CA ILE A 147 -8.69 11.23 -17.47
C ILE A 147 -8.27 10.65 -16.12
N CYS A 148 -7.57 11.45 -15.30
CA CYS A 148 -7.13 11.04 -13.98
C CYS A 148 -8.33 10.85 -13.05
N ARG A 149 -9.31 11.76 -13.12
CA ARG A 149 -10.56 11.66 -12.34
C ARG A 149 -11.41 10.45 -12.72
N GLU A 150 -11.38 10.04 -13.99
CA GLU A 150 -12.12 8.89 -14.48
C GLU A 150 -11.45 7.56 -14.12
N LEU A 151 -10.13 7.47 -14.27
CA LEU A 151 -9.40 6.19 -14.13
C LEU A 151 -8.91 5.94 -12.69
N LEU A 152 -8.28 6.93 -12.05
CA LEU A 152 -7.69 6.82 -10.71
C LEU A 152 -7.91 8.15 -9.94
N PRO A 153 -9.15 8.45 -9.53
CA PRO A 153 -9.47 9.68 -8.84
C PRO A 153 -8.82 9.75 -7.45
N THR A 154 -8.29 10.92 -7.11
CA THR A 154 -7.79 11.22 -5.76
C THR A 154 -8.91 11.12 -4.71
N GLN A 155 -8.52 10.77 -3.48
CA GLN A 155 -9.40 10.70 -2.31
C GLN A 155 -8.93 11.68 -1.23
N PRO A 156 -9.78 12.63 -0.79
CA PRO A 156 -9.43 13.49 0.33
C PRO A 156 -9.40 12.70 1.63
N GLY A 157 -8.47 13.06 2.52
CA GLY A 157 -8.38 12.51 3.87
C GLY A 157 -7.34 13.29 4.67
N PHE A 158 -7.56 13.44 5.98
CA PHE A 158 -6.69 14.25 6.84
C PHE A 158 -5.21 13.84 6.77
N PHE A 159 -4.96 12.57 6.43
CA PHE A 159 -3.63 11.96 6.37
C PHE A 159 -3.24 11.42 4.98
N PHE A 160 -4.07 11.68 3.96
CA PHE A 160 -4.03 10.99 2.67
C PHE A 160 -3.23 11.75 1.59
N GLY A 161 -2.64 12.90 1.93
CA GLY A 161 -1.82 13.67 1.00
C GLY A 161 -2.63 14.66 0.15
N SER A 162 -2.08 15.00 -1.01
CA SER A 162 -2.67 15.98 -1.93
C SER A 162 -3.78 15.35 -2.76
N THR A 163 -4.78 16.16 -3.14
CA THR A 163 -5.81 15.78 -4.13
C THR A 163 -5.61 16.49 -5.46
N GLU A 164 -4.46 17.15 -5.64
CA GLU A 164 -4.12 17.82 -6.90
C GLU A 164 -3.64 16.82 -7.95
N TYR A 165 -3.96 17.09 -9.21
CA TYR A 165 -3.50 16.32 -10.36
C TYR A 165 -2.26 16.99 -10.95
N ASP A 166 -1.15 16.84 -10.23
CA ASP A 166 0.13 17.44 -10.55
C ASP A 166 1.20 16.38 -10.85
N GLU A 167 2.46 16.79 -10.93
CA GLU A 167 3.57 15.87 -11.16
C GLU A 167 3.73 14.83 -10.05
N TYR A 168 3.35 15.11 -8.79
CA TYR A 168 3.42 14.11 -7.73
C TYR A 168 2.38 13.01 -7.92
N TYR A 169 1.15 13.36 -8.29
CA TYR A 169 0.15 12.38 -8.73
C TYR A 169 0.71 11.52 -9.86
N TYR A 170 1.32 12.14 -10.87
CA TYR A 170 1.87 11.43 -12.02
C TYR A 170 3.04 10.52 -11.65
N GLU A 171 3.88 10.92 -10.70
CA GLU A 171 4.98 10.09 -10.21
C GLU A 171 4.47 8.88 -9.41
N ASP A 172 3.44 9.03 -8.58
CA ASP A 172 2.80 7.88 -7.92
C ASP A 172 2.28 6.85 -8.93
N ILE A 173 1.70 7.30 -10.05
CA ILE A 173 1.24 6.41 -11.13
C ILE A 173 2.43 5.62 -11.72
N LYS A 174 3.54 6.29 -12.02
CA LYS A 174 4.75 5.65 -12.53
C LYS A 174 5.39 4.70 -11.52
N GLU A 175 5.46 5.10 -10.26
CA GLU A 175 5.98 4.27 -9.17
C GLU A 175 5.13 3.00 -9.02
N THR A 176 3.81 3.12 -9.12
CA THR A 176 2.89 1.98 -9.10
C THR A 176 3.18 0.99 -10.23
N ILE A 177 3.39 1.47 -11.47
CA ILE A 177 3.80 0.61 -12.59
C ILE A 177 5.13 -0.12 -12.27
N SER A 178 6.10 0.61 -11.72
CA SER A 178 7.41 0.06 -11.34
C SER A 178 7.28 -1.04 -10.28
N ILE A 179 6.50 -0.80 -9.23
CA ILE A 179 6.21 -1.77 -8.17
C ILE A 179 5.53 -3.01 -8.76
N ILE A 180 4.52 -2.84 -9.60
CA ILE A 180 3.80 -3.97 -10.21
C ILE A 180 4.72 -4.78 -11.15
N ASN A 181 5.57 -4.13 -11.93
CA ASN A 181 6.55 -4.83 -12.76
C ASN A 181 7.51 -5.67 -11.91
N LYS A 182 8.02 -5.11 -10.79
CA LYS A 182 8.84 -5.86 -9.84
C LYS A 182 8.09 -7.04 -9.24
N ILE A 183 6.80 -6.92 -8.96
CA ILE A 183 5.97 -8.05 -8.51
C ILE A 183 5.96 -9.16 -9.55
N PHE A 184 5.71 -8.84 -10.82
CA PHE A 184 5.73 -9.84 -11.90
C PHE A 184 7.09 -10.50 -12.13
N GLU A 185 8.19 -9.82 -11.80
CA GLU A 185 9.54 -10.36 -11.92
C GLU A 185 9.95 -11.24 -10.73
N THR A 186 9.41 -10.99 -9.53
CA THR A 186 9.95 -11.54 -8.27
C THR A 186 9.00 -12.46 -7.51
N VAL A 187 7.73 -12.52 -7.89
CA VAL A 187 6.70 -13.34 -7.23
C VAL A 187 6.43 -14.60 -8.04
N ASP A 188 6.52 -15.75 -7.36
CA ASP A 188 6.01 -17.01 -7.86
C ASP A 188 4.52 -17.13 -7.50
N PHE A 189 3.63 -16.70 -8.40
CA PHE A 189 2.19 -16.68 -8.14
C PHE A 189 1.57 -18.06 -7.86
N ASP A 190 2.25 -19.16 -8.20
CA ASP A 190 1.77 -20.50 -7.88
C ASP A 190 2.04 -20.82 -6.40
N ASN A 191 3.17 -20.35 -5.86
CA ASN A 191 3.64 -20.69 -4.52
C ASN A 191 3.68 -19.53 -3.52
N GLU A 192 3.34 -18.31 -3.92
CA GLU A 192 3.33 -17.10 -3.08
C GLU A 192 2.01 -16.33 -3.24
N TYR A 193 1.55 -15.71 -2.14
CA TYR A 193 0.50 -14.69 -2.14
C TYR A 193 1.13 -13.31 -2.31
N VAL A 194 0.41 -12.41 -2.97
CA VAL A 194 0.65 -10.97 -2.93
C VAL A 194 -0.38 -10.35 -2.00
N ILE A 195 0.06 -9.49 -1.09
CA ILE A 195 -0.75 -8.97 0.00
C ILE A 195 -0.65 -7.45 0.02
N TYR A 196 -1.80 -6.79 0.01
CA TYR A 196 -1.92 -5.36 0.26
C TYR A 196 -2.30 -5.11 1.73
N THR A 197 -1.69 -4.09 2.33
CA THR A 197 -2.08 -3.55 3.65
C THR A 197 -1.76 -2.06 3.72
N SER A 198 -2.45 -1.34 4.59
CA SER A 198 -2.27 0.10 4.81
C SER A 198 -2.40 0.46 6.28
N SER A 199 -1.93 1.65 6.66
CA SER A 199 -2.19 2.25 7.96
C SER A 199 -2.32 3.77 7.85
N TRP A 200 -3.20 4.38 8.65
CA TRP A 200 -3.44 5.82 8.67
C TRP A 200 -3.99 6.32 10.02
#